data_AF-H2Z4K1-F1
#
_entry.id   AF-H2Z4K1-F1
#
_cell.length_a   1.000
_cell.length_b   1.000
_cell.length_c   1.000
_cell.angle_alpha   90.00
_cell.angle_beta   90.00
_cell.angle_gamma   90.00
#
_symmetry.space_group_name_H-M   'P 1'
#
loop_
_entity.id
_entity.type
_entity.pdbx_description
1 polymer ?
#
loop_
_entity_poly.entity_id
_entity_poly.type
_entity_poly.pdbx_seq_one_letter_code
_entity_poly.pdbx_strand_id
1 'polypeptide(L)'
;CPGNQHFSRCGGCNVPCIGRNIPRPCPRICKPGCVCPPGTYLNGDNCVKEENCPALDVCDADQGEVFSMCAPSCDATCLRPTIPCSLTKICTRRCACPPGTLRHNGACVEPSSCPVIPGA
;
A
#
# COMPACT_ATOMS: atom_id res chain seq x y z
N CYS A 1 -16.56 -22.00 -6.76
CA CYS A 1 -15.61 -20.91 -6.47
C CYS A 1 -16.00 -20.32 -5.12
N PRO A 2 -15.04 -19.99 -4.24
CA PRO A 2 -15.35 -19.36 -2.96
C PRO A 2 -15.87 -17.93 -3.17
N GLY A 3 -16.68 -17.44 -2.22
CA GLY A 3 -17.35 -16.15 -2.32
C GLY A 3 -18.30 -16.02 -3.52
N ASN A 4 -18.49 -14.80 -4.00
CA ASN A 4 -19.29 -14.45 -5.19
C ASN A 4 -18.47 -14.46 -6.50
N GLN A 5 -17.42 -15.29 -6.56
CA GLN A 5 -16.62 -15.52 -7.77
C GLN A 5 -17.34 -16.48 -8.73
N HIS A 6 -17.08 -16.35 -10.03
CA HIS A 6 -17.58 -17.28 -11.04
C HIS A 6 -16.44 -18.08 -11.67
N PHE A 7 -16.74 -19.29 -12.13
CA PHE A 7 -15.77 -20.12 -12.83
C PHE A 7 -15.64 -19.66 -14.28
N SER A 8 -14.42 -19.46 -14.74
CA SER A 8 -14.10 -19.19 -16.14
C SER A 8 -13.12 -20.23 -16.68
N ARG A 9 -13.34 -20.68 -17.91
CA ARG A 9 -12.42 -21.56 -18.66
C ARG A 9 -11.18 -20.82 -19.16
N CYS A 10 -11.27 -19.50 -19.33
CA CYS A 10 -10.16 -18.61 -19.62
C CYS A 10 -10.22 -17.46 -18.61
N GLY A 11 -9.68 -17.71 -17.41
CA GLY A 11 -9.65 -16.77 -16.30
C GLY A 11 -8.33 -16.85 -15.55
N GLY A 12 -8.38 -16.62 -14.23
CA GLY A 12 -7.24 -16.75 -13.33
C GLY A 12 -6.48 -15.46 -13.02
N CYS A 13 -7.05 -14.30 -13.37
CA CYS A 13 -6.52 -13.00 -12.97
C CYS A 13 -7.60 -12.24 -12.20
N ASN A 14 -7.40 -12.09 -10.89
CA ASN A 14 -8.23 -11.25 -10.04
C ASN A 14 -7.43 -10.01 -9.65
N VAL A 15 -8.03 -8.83 -9.79
CA VAL A 15 -7.43 -7.59 -9.28
C VAL A 15 -7.78 -7.51 -7.80
N PRO A 16 -6.81 -7.58 -6.86
CA PRO A 16 -7.13 -7.44 -5.45
C PRO A 16 -7.50 -5.99 -5.13
N CYS A 17 -8.19 -5.74 -4.02
CA CYS A 17 -8.48 -4.38 -3.57
C CYS A 17 -7.22 -3.51 -3.47
N ILE A 18 -6.11 -4.10 -2.98
CA ILE A 18 -4.80 -3.43 -2.96
C ILE A 18 -4.29 -3.06 -4.36
N GLY A 19 -4.79 -3.64 -5.44
CA GLY A 19 -4.41 -3.35 -6.81
C GLY A 19 -5.40 -2.46 -7.59
N ARG A 20 -6.49 -1.99 -6.96
CA ARG A 20 -7.63 -1.37 -7.68
C ARG A 20 -7.26 -0.15 -8.55
N ASN A 21 -6.39 0.72 -8.03
CA ASN A 21 -5.93 1.95 -8.69
C ASN A 21 -4.80 1.75 -9.71
N ILE A 22 -4.21 0.55 -9.76
CA ILE A 22 -3.14 0.21 -10.71
C ILE A 22 -3.40 -1.23 -11.18
N PRO A 23 -4.41 -1.43 -12.05
CA PRO A 23 -4.73 -2.76 -12.53
C PRO A 23 -3.51 -3.30 -13.28
N ARG A 24 -2.78 -4.23 -12.65
CA ARG A 24 -1.71 -4.94 -13.34
C ARG A 24 -2.36 -5.63 -14.55
N PRO A 25 -1.84 -5.42 -15.76
CA PRO A 25 -2.41 -6.06 -16.93
C PRO A 25 -2.42 -7.56 -16.72
N CYS A 26 -3.61 -8.14 -16.81
CA CYS A 26 -3.76 -9.58 -16.69
C CYS A 26 -2.99 -10.26 -17.83
N PRO A 27 -2.18 -11.29 -17.55
CA PRO A 27 -1.50 -12.02 -18.59
C PRO A 27 -2.55 -12.62 -19.54
N ARG A 28 -2.29 -12.57 -20.85
CA ARG A 28 -3.18 -13.15 -21.89
C ARG A 28 -3.25 -14.68 -21.89
N ILE A 29 -2.65 -15.32 -20.89
CA ILE A 29 -2.62 -16.77 -20.76
C ILE A 29 -3.94 -17.22 -20.12
N CYS A 30 -4.74 -17.97 -20.85
CA CYS A 30 -5.96 -18.58 -20.32
C CYS A 30 -5.62 -19.68 -19.31
N LYS A 31 -6.08 -19.52 -18.06
CA LYS A 31 -6.09 -20.61 -17.08
C LYS A 31 -7.51 -20.82 -16.58
N PRO A 32 -8.04 -22.06 -16.59
CA PRO A 32 -9.31 -22.35 -15.93
C PRO A 32 -9.23 -22.00 -14.45
N GLY A 33 -10.20 -21.28 -13.92
CA GLY A 33 -10.16 -20.83 -12.53
C GLY A 33 -11.32 -19.94 -12.12
N CYS A 34 -11.31 -19.56 -10.85
CA CYS A 34 -12.29 -18.65 -10.27
C CYS A 34 -11.89 -17.20 -10.49
N VAL A 35 -12.82 -16.40 -10.99
CA VAL A 35 -12.61 -14.99 -11.29
C VAL A 35 -13.72 -14.12 -10.72
N CYS A 36 -13.34 -12.90 -10.35
CA CYS A 36 -14.29 -11.87 -9.97
C CYS A 36 -15.07 -11.37 -11.19
N PRO A 37 -16.38 -11.06 -11.04
CA PRO A 37 -17.14 -10.38 -12.07
C PRO A 37 -16.46 -9.09 -12.55
N PRO A 38 -16.64 -8.66 -13.82
CA PRO A 38 -16.11 -7.40 -14.31
C PRO A 38 -16.51 -6.21 -13.42
N GLY A 39 -15.57 -5.31 -13.14
CA GLY A 39 -15.79 -4.14 -12.28
C GLY A 39 -15.80 -4.44 -10.77
N THR A 40 -15.35 -5.64 -10.36
CA THR A 40 -15.19 -6.00 -8.94
C THR A 40 -13.75 -6.42 -8.62
N TYR A 41 -13.37 -6.27 -7.36
CA TYR A 41 -12.01 -6.48 -6.85
C TYR A 41 -12.01 -7.54 -5.75
N LEU A 42 -10.96 -8.34 -5.69
CA LEU A 42 -10.84 -9.42 -4.71
C LEU A 42 -10.42 -8.87 -3.34
N ASN A 43 -11.23 -9.14 -2.32
CA ASN A 43 -10.97 -8.86 -0.91
C ASN A 43 -11.12 -10.16 -0.09
N GLY A 44 -10.00 -10.76 0.29
CA GLY A 44 -10.01 -12.13 0.82
C GLY A 44 -10.57 -13.10 -0.23
N ASP A 45 -11.70 -13.73 0.07
CA ASP A 45 -12.40 -14.66 -0.84
C ASP A 45 -13.57 -14.04 -1.62
N ASN A 46 -13.93 -12.78 -1.34
CA ASN A 46 -15.10 -12.11 -1.90
C ASN A 46 -14.71 -11.04 -2.93
N CYS A 47 -15.56 -10.87 -3.93
CA CYS A 47 -15.47 -9.81 -4.93
C CYS A 47 -16.36 -8.64 -4.51
N VAL A 48 -15.73 -7.49 -4.27
CA VAL A 48 -16.40 -6.28 -3.83
C VAL A 48 -16.24 -5.17 -4.87
N LYS A 49 -17.15 -4.18 -4.86
CA LYS A 49 -16.99 -2.98 -5.68
C LYS A 49 -15.86 -2.10 -5.15
N GLU A 50 -15.39 -1.16 -5.97
CA GLU A 50 -14.32 -0.23 -5.60
C GLU A 50 -14.61 0.50 -4.29
N GLU A 51 -15.83 0.99 -4.11
CA GLU A 51 -16.29 1.70 -2.91
C GLU A 51 -16.29 0.83 -1.64
N ASN A 52 -16.36 -0.50 -1.80
CA ASN A 52 -16.43 -1.48 -0.72
C ASN A 52 -15.08 -2.15 -0.45
N CYS A 53 -14.05 -1.84 -1.23
CA CYS A 53 -12.70 -2.22 -0.88
C CYS A 53 -12.28 -1.44 0.38
N PRO A 54 -11.61 -2.09 1.34
CA PRO A 54 -11.12 -1.42 2.53
C PRO A 54 -10.28 -0.22 2.09
N ALA A 55 -10.48 0.91 2.77
CA ALA A 55 -9.70 2.09 2.50
C ALA A 55 -8.24 1.79 2.88
N LEU A 56 -7.44 1.43 1.87
CA LEU A 56 -5.99 1.26 1.99
C LEU A 56 -5.31 2.59 2.35
N ASP A 57 -6.07 3.67 2.18
CA ASP A 57 -5.66 5.05 2.21
C ASP A 57 -5.98 5.71 3.58
N VAL A 58 -6.50 4.94 4.56
CA VAL A 58 -6.68 5.44 5.94
C VAL A 58 -5.37 5.27 6.69
N CYS A 59 -4.60 6.34 6.67
CA CYS A 59 -3.45 6.50 7.54
C CYS A 59 -3.87 7.13 8.85
N ASP A 60 -3.02 6.99 9.87
CA ASP A 60 -3.24 7.69 11.12
C ASP A 60 -2.93 9.18 10.91
N ALA A 61 -4.00 9.94 10.64
CA ALA A 61 -3.92 11.37 10.38
C ALA A 61 -3.45 12.13 11.63
N ASP A 62 -3.72 11.62 12.84
CA ASP A 62 -3.25 12.20 14.09
C ASP A 62 -1.72 12.03 14.24
N GLN A 63 -1.13 11.01 13.61
CA GLN A 63 0.31 10.81 13.50
C GLN A 63 0.95 11.54 12.31
N GLY A 64 0.18 12.26 11.49
CA GLY A 64 0.67 12.97 10.32
C GLY A 64 1.13 12.06 9.18
N GLU A 65 0.68 10.81 9.15
CA GLU A 65 0.99 9.89 8.07
C GLU A 65 0.16 10.19 6.82
N VAL A 66 0.78 9.99 5.65
CA VAL A 66 0.11 10.11 4.37
C VAL A 66 0.17 8.79 3.63
N PHE A 67 -0.93 8.45 2.94
CA PHE A 67 -0.91 7.28 2.07
C PHE A 67 -0.07 7.60 0.83
N SER A 68 0.92 6.77 0.56
CA SER A 68 1.72 6.89 -0.66
C SER A 68 1.64 5.61 -1.47
N MET A 69 1.40 5.77 -2.77
CA MET A 69 1.47 4.68 -3.74
C MET A 69 2.92 4.21 -3.99
N CYS A 70 3.90 5.03 -3.59
CA CYS A 70 5.32 4.78 -3.80
C CYS A 70 6.10 5.33 -2.60
N ALA A 71 5.91 4.76 -1.42
CA ALA A 71 6.74 5.05 -0.25
C ALA A 71 7.96 4.12 -0.23
N PRO A 72 9.10 4.55 0.32
CA PRO A 72 10.16 3.62 0.67
C PRO A 72 9.67 2.57 1.66
N SER A 73 10.34 1.42 1.75
CA SER A 73 9.94 0.31 2.63
C SER A 73 10.00 0.62 4.14
N CYS A 74 10.58 1.76 4.51
CA CYS A 74 10.60 2.28 5.87
C CYS A 74 10.60 3.82 5.87
N ASP A 75 10.23 4.44 6.99
CA ASP A 75 10.39 5.88 7.20
C ASP A 75 11.80 6.18 7.74
N ALA A 76 12.37 7.31 7.32
CA ALA A 76 13.52 7.88 8.02
C ALA A 76 13.11 8.28 9.44
N THR A 77 14.02 8.17 10.41
CA THR A 77 13.73 8.48 11.81
C THR A 77 14.66 9.57 12.32
N CYS A 78 14.29 10.25 13.41
CA CYS A 78 15.19 11.23 14.04
C CYS A 78 16.57 10.65 14.41
N LEU A 79 16.63 9.37 14.79
CA LEU A 79 17.87 8.66 15.10
C LEU A 79 18.66 8.25 13.86
N ARG A 80 17.98 8.07 12.72
CA ARG A 80 18.61 7.62 11.48
C ARG A 80 17.94 8.29 10.26
N PRO A 81 18.23 9.58 10.00
CA PRO A 81 17.61 10.34 8.92
C PRO A 81 17.93 9.76 7.53
N THR A 82 19.05 9.04 7.40
CA THR A 82 19.54 8.44 6.14
C THR A 82 19.50 6.91 6.16
N ILE A 83 18.48 6.33 6.82
CA ILE A 83 18.30 4.88 6.87
C ILE A 83 18.27 4.26 5.46
N PRO A 84 19.04 3.20 5.16
CA PRO A 84 19.17 2.70 3.78
C PRO A 84 17.86 2.39 3.09
N CYS A 85 16.86 1.83 3.80
CA CYS A 85 15.56 1.52 3.22
C CYS A 85 14.78 2.77 2.76
N SER A 86 14.97 3.94 3.38
CA SER A 86 14.33 5.20 2.94
C SER A 86 14.94 5.78 1.67
N LEU A 87 16.15 5.33 1.31
CA LEU A 87 16.89 5.77 0.12
C LEU A 87 16.72 4.83 -1.07
N THR A 88 16.12 3.65 -0.87
CA THR A 88 15.91 2.69 -1.95
C THR A 88 14.81 3.16 -2.91
N LYS A 89 14.97 2.86 -4.21
CA LYS A 89 13.90 3.03 -5.21
C LYS A 89 12.85 1.92 -5.16
N ILE A 90 12.89 1.06 -4.15
CA ILE A 90 11.91 0.01 -3.95
C ILE A 90 10.73 0.65 -3.25
N CYS A 91 9.69 0.89 -4.04
CA CYS A 91 8.46 1.49 -3.55
C CYS A 91 7.48 0.43 -3.07
N THR A 92 6.91 0.65 -1.89
CA THR A 92 5.78 -0.08 -1.34
C THR A 92 4.60 0.85 -1.17
N ARG A 93 3.39 0.29 -1.25
CA ARG A 93 2.16 1.03 -0.96
C ARG A 93 1.89 0.94 0.52
N ARG A 94 2.01 2.07 1.23
CA ARG A 94 1.79 2.14 2.67
C ARG A 94 1.52 3.57 3.11
N CYS A 95 1.03 3.69 4.34
CA CYS A 95 1.15 4.91 5.11
C CYS A 95 2.62 5.16 5.44
N ALA A 96 3.07 6.37 5.17
CA ALA A 96 4.44 6.80 5.35
C ALA A 96 4.47 8.26 5.81
N CYS A 97 5.60 8.65 6.39
CA CYS A 97 5.83 10.04 6.69
C CYS A 97 6.00 10.84 5.37
N PRO A 98 5.36 12.02 5.25
CA PRO A 98 5.48 12.82 4.04
C PRO A 98 6.92 13.26 3.79
N PRO A 99 7.31 13.53 2.52
CA PRO A 99 8.66 13.97 2.18
C PRO A 99 9.12 15.17 3.03
N GLY A 100 10.34 15.11 3.54
CA GLY A 100 10.90 16.15 4.42
C GLY A 100 10.69 15.91 5.91
N THR A 101 9.79 14.99 6.30
CA THR A 101 9.54 14.67 7.70
C THR A 101 10.27 13.40 8.15
N LEU A 102 10.47 13.26 9.46
CA LEU A 102 11.11 12.12 10.11
C LEU A 102 10.15 11.49 11.11
N ARG A 103 10.19 10.16 11.22
CA ARG A 103 9.37 9.45 12.20
C ARG A 103 10.00 9.49 13.59
N HIS A 104 9.21 9.87 14.58
CA HIS A 104 9.58 9.93 15.98
C HIS A 104 8.40 9.57 16.88
N ASN A 105 8.56 8.55 17.74
CA ASN A 105 7.50 8.08 18.65
C ASN A 105 6.14 7.82 17.98
N GLY A 106 6.16 7.27 16.77
CA GLY A 106 4.96 6.98 15.99
C GLY A 106 4.53 8.12 15.06
N ALA A 107 4.79 9.38 15.41
CA ALA A 107 4.39 10.55 14.63
C ALA A 107 5.45 11.00 13.61
N CYS A 108 4.99 11.64 12.54
CA CYS A 108 5.82 12.31 11.55
C CYS A 108 6.07 13.75 11.98
N VAL A 109 7.35 14.11 12.17
CA VAL A 109 7.76 15.42 12.68
C VAL A 109 8.78 16.07 11.74
N GLU A 110 8.87 17.39 11.80
CA GLU A 110 9.92 18.13 11.09
C GLU A 110 11.30 17.81 11.67
N PRO A 111 12.38 17.82 10.87
CA PRO A 111 13.73 17.54 11.35
C PRO A 111 14.18 18.47 12.49
N SER A 112 13.68 19.71 12.52
CA SER A 112 13.91 20.69 13.59
C SER A 112 13.26 20.31 14.92
N SER A 113 12.24 19.45 14.90
CA SER A 113 11.53 18.95 16.08
C SER A 113 12.14 17.65 16.62
N CYS A 114 13.16 17.12 15.97
CA CYS A 114 13.89 15.96 16.48
C CYS A 114 14.68 16.34 17.75
N PRO A 115 14.79 15.43 18.72
CA PRO A 115 15.66 15.65 19.86
C PRO A 115 17.08 15.83 19.38
N VAL A 116 17.74 16.89 19.87
CA VAL A 116 19.16 17.10 19.61
C VAL A 116 19.91 15.92 20.25
N ILE A 117 20.56 15.12 19.43
CA ILE A 117 21.42 14.04 19.91
C ILE A 117 22.81 14.67 20.13
N PRO A 118 23.26 14.93 21.37
CA PRO A 118 24.60 15.43 21.58
C PRO A 118 25.62 14.36 21.16
N GLY A 119 26.45 14.66 20.17
CA GLY A 119 27.63 13.86 19.80
C GLY A 119 27.59 13.08 18.48
N ALA A 120 26.77 13.50 17.50
CA ALA A 120 26.91 13.04 16.11
C ALA A 120 28.08 13.73 15.39
#